data_AF-A0A9E2KKV9-F1
#
_entry.id   AF-A0A9E2KKV9-F1
#
_cell.length_a   1.000
_cell.length_b   1.000
_cell.length_c   1.000
_cell.angle_alpha   90.00
_cell.angle_beta   90.00
_cell.angle_gamma   90.00
#
_symmetry.space_group_name_H-M   'P 1'
#
loop_
_entity.id
_entity.type
_entity.pdbx_description
1 polymer ?
#
loop_
_entity_poly.entity_id
_entity_poly.type
_entity_poly.pdbx_seq_one_letter_code
_entity_poly.pdbx_strand_id
1 'polypeptide(L)'
;MPSLRLRLRPLLCVLLAAVLLLAAPLRARAASPADVGGILLLPFDEGQILSIGNQASGQCSLYALRYARTILDGQTCSGAGFWSGGAVWSAAGYADFAGSRAECLSKLYSELSAGRPVIVHLQNVAVSGVSKHPNRVTTYEYHRTASGWTQVNYPHISTSSAYGHWVCVVGMDPAADPANLKESDFYALDPARVSAGGVLVLTRLLDGTLWAENDPLKVAG
;
A
#
# COMPACT_ATOMS: atom_id res chain seq x y z
N MET A 1 -21.87 -2.48 -61.66
CA MET A 1 -21.04 -3.08 -60.59
C MET A 1 -20.81 -2.04 -59.48
N PRO A 2 -21.67 -2.00 -58.44
CA PRO A 2 -21.54 -1.09 -57.32
C PRO A 2 -20.53 -1.64 -56.30
N SER A 3 -19.37 -1.00 -56.27
CA SER A 3 -18.42 -0.86 -55.15
C SER A 3 -18.59 -1.76 -53.90
N LEU A 4 -17.86 -2.88 -53.90
CA LEU A 4 -17.53 -3.72 -52.73
C LEU A 4 -16.93 -2.92 -51.54
N ARG A 5 -16.47 -1.69 -51.79
CA ARG A 5 -15.85 -0.77 -50.81
C ARG A 5 -16.83 -0.17 -49.78
N LEU A 6 -18.15 -0.22 -50.01
CA LEU A 6 -19.12 0.46 -49.15
C LEU A 6 -19.60 -0.39 -47.94
N ARG A 7 -19.34 -1.70 -47.93
CA ARG A 7 -19.77 -2.60 -46.84
C ARG A 7 -18.69 -2.95 -45.81
N LEU A 8 -17.41 -2.65 -46.08
CA LEU A 8 -16.31 -2.96 -45.17
C LEU A 8 -16.17 -1.99 -44.00
N ARG A 9 -16.54 -0.72 -44.19
CA ARG A 9 -16.39 0.34 -43.17
C ARG A 9 -17.16 0.08 -41.86
N PRO A 10 -18.45 -0.29 -41.87
CA PRO A 10 -19.16 -0.56 -40.61
C PRO A 10 -18.62 -1.83 -39.91
N LEU A 11 -18.22 -2.86 -40.66
CA LEU A 11 -17.62 -4.07 -40.12
C LEU A 11 -16.27 -3.79 -39.45
N LEU A 12 -15.43 -2.94 -40.06
CA LEU A 12 -14.14 -2.54 -39.50
C LEU A 12 -14.33 -1.70 -38.22
N CYS A 13 -15.32 -0.80 -38.18
CA CYS A 13 -15.62 -0.02 -36.98
C CYS A 13 -16.14 -0.88 -35.83
N VAL A 14 -16.97 -1.88 -36.10
CA VAL A 14 -17.47 -2.83 -35.09
C VAL A 14 -16.33 -3.71 -34.57
N LEU A 15 -15.44 -4.19 -35.43
CA LEU A 15 -14.25 -4.93 -35.04
C LEU A 15 -13.29 -4.06 -34.19
N LEU A 16 -13.06 -2.81 -34.57
CA LEU A 16 -12.22 -1.89 -33.80
C LEU A 16 -12.83 -1.59 -32.43
N ALA A 17 -14.15 -1.38 -32.35
CA ALA A 17 -14.87 -1.18 -31.09
C ALA A 17 -14.86 -2.43 -30.21
N ALA A 18 -15.00 -3.63 -30.80
CA ALA A 18 -14.90 -4.90 -30.08
C ALA A 18 -13.48 -5.13 -29.54
N VAL A 19 -12.44 -4.83 -30.33
CA VAL A 19 -11.04 -4.89 -29.89
C VAL A 19 -10.76 -3.89 -28.77
N LEU A 20 -11.32 -2.68 -28.83
CA LEU A 20 -11.18 -1.69 -27.75
C LEU A 20 -11.95 -2.09 -26.48
N LEU A 21 -13.09 -2.78 -26.61
CA LEU A 21 -13.84 -3.33 -25.47
C LEU A 21 -13.14 -4.55 -24.84
N LEU A 22 -12.44 -5.36 -25.64
CA LEU A 22 -11.60 -6.47 -25.18
C LEU A 22 -10.23 -6.03 -24.66
N ALA A 23 -9.72 -4.88 -25.11
CA ALA A 23 -8.49 -4.25 -24.65
C ALA A 23 -8.71 -3.24 -23.51
N ALA A 24 -9.97 -3.02 -23.10
CA ALA A 24 -10.23 -2.36 -21.84
C ALA A 24 -9.54 -3.20 -20.75
N PRO A 25 -8.63 -2.63 -19.94
CA PRO A 25 -8.04 -3.38 -18.85
C PRO A 25 -9.20 -3.96 -18.05
N LEU A 26 -9.17 -5.26 -17.76
CA LEU A 26 -9.96 -5.77 -16.65
C LEU A 26 -9.55 -4.88 -15.47
N ARG A 27 -10.42 -3.94 -15.10
CA ARG A 27 -10.32 -3.32 -13.78
C ARG A 27 -10.49 -4.50 -12.85
N ALA A 28 -9.36 -5.01 -12.35
CA ALA A 28 -9.35 -5.95 -11.25
C ALA A 28 -10.31 -5.35 -10.24
N ARG A 29 -11.42 -6.04 -10.01
CA ARG A 29 -12.41 -5.60 -9.05
C ARG A 29 -11.69 -5.69 -7.73
N ALA A 30 -11.24 -4.55 -7.22
CA ALA A 30 -10.55 -4.44 -5.95
C ALA A 30 -11.41 -5.19 -4.94
N ALA A 31 -10.91 -6.36 -4.52
CA ALA A 31 -11.70 -7.24 -3.70
C ALA A 31 -11.80 -6.59 -2.32
N SER A 32 -13.00 -6.59 -1.76
CA SER A 32 -13.25 -5.96 -0.47
C SER A 32 -12.33 -6.57 0.58
N PRO A 33 -11.84 -5.77 1.54
CA PRO A 33 -11.09 -6.29 2.66
C PRO A 33 -11.82 -7.43 3.37
N ALA A 34 -11.10 -8.43 3.85
CA ALA A 34 -11.65 -9.53 4.65
C ALA A 34 -11.13 -9.44 6.10
N ASP A 35 -11.97 -9.80 7.08
CA ASP A 35 -11.49 -9.97 8.45
C ASP A 35 -10.58 -11.20 8.51
N VAL A 36 -9.30 -10.95 8.77
CA VAL A 36 -8.29 -11.98 8.96
C VAL A 36 -7.68 -11.78 10.33
N GLY A 37 -8.21 -12.50 11.32
CA GLY A 37 -7.66 -12.52 12.68
C GLY A 37 -7.79 -11.17 13.40
N GLY A 38 -8.89 -10.44 13.20
CA GLY A 38 -9.14 -9.15 13.84
C GLY A 38 -8.52 -7.96 13.09
N ILE A 39 -8.11 -8.15 11.85
CA ILE A 39 -7.66 -7.09 10.94
C ILE A 39 -8.49 -7.20 9.67
N LEU A 40 -9.13 -6.10 9.28
CA LEU A 40 -9.79 -5.99 7.99
C LEU A 40 -8.73 -5.72 6.91
N LEU A 41 -8.24 -6.80 6.28
CA LEU A 41 -7.06 -6.81 5.42
C LEU A 41 -7.43 -6.86 3.94
N LEU A 42 -6.74 -6.06 3.11
CA LEU A 42 -6.83 -6.18 1.65
C LEU A 42 -6.45 -7.61 1.22
N PRO A 43 -7.15 -8.19 0.23
CA PRO A 43 -6.77 -9.49 -0.29
C PRO A 43 -5.51 -9.38 -1.14
N PHE A 44 -4.47 -10.13 -0.79
CA PHE A 44 -3.25 -10.28 -1.59
C PHE A 44 -2.58 -11.64 -1.33
N ASP A 45 -1.73 -12.05 -2.25
CA ASP A 45 -0.90 -13.25 -2.09
C ASP A 45 0.31 -12.93 -1.19
N GLU A 46 0.34 -13.55 -0.01
CA GLU A 46 1.41 -13.36 0.98
C GLU A 46 2.80 -13.75 0.41
N GLY A 47 2.85 -14.80 -0.42
CA GLY A 47 4.08 -15.27 -1.07
C GLY A 47 4.64 -14.27 -2.07
N GLN A 48 3.78 -13.57 -2.80
CA GLN A 48 4.21 -12.49 -3.70
C GLN A 48 4.85 -11.34 -2.92
N ILE A 49 4.24 -10.92 -1.81
CA ILE A 49 4.81 -9.87 -0.94
C ILE A 49 6.13 -10.34 -0.32
N LEU A 50 6.19 -11.58 0.18
CA LEU A 50 7.41 -12.15 0.74
C LEU A 50 8.54 -12.29 -0.31
N SER A 51 8.19 -12.57 -1.57
CA SER A 51 9.16 -12.65 -2.68
C SER A 51 9.80 -11.30 -3.02
N ILE A 52 9.11 -10.18 -2.73
CA ILE A 52 9.69 -8.84 -2.83
C ILE A 52 10.69 -8.62 -1.69
N GLY A 53 10.38 -9.12 -0.49
CA GLY A 53 11.25 -9.06 0.68
C GLY A 53 11.39 -7.66 1.26
N ASN A 54 12.35 -7.49 2.16
CA ASN A 54 12.64 -6.22 2.82
C ASN A 54 13.38 -5.25 1.88
N GLN A 55 13.30 -3.96 2.18
CA GLN A 55 13.94 -2.89 1.44
C GLN A 55 15.48 -3.02 1.41
N ALA A 56 16.07 -2.53 0.33
CA ALA A 56 17.44 -2.05 0.37
C ALA A 56 17.50 -0.69 1.11
N SER A 57 18.68 -0.35 1.64
CA SER A 57 18.90 0.90 2.37
C SER A 57 18.44 2.13 1.56
N GLY A 58 17.60 2.97 2.16
CA GLY A 58 17.09 4.20 1.54
C GLY A 58 16.00 4.00 0.48
N GLN A 59 15.51 2.77 0.26
CA GLN A 59 14.53 2.47 -0.78
C GLN A 59 13.13 2.17 -0.24
N CYS A 60 12.77 2.67 0.95
CA CYS A 60 11.44 2.50 1.55
C CYS A 60 10.30 2.84 0.58
N SER A 61 10.42 3.97 -0.12
CA SER A 61 9.41 4.45 -1.06
C SER A 61 9.21 3.49 -2.24
N LEU A 62 10.30 2.92 -2.78
CA LEU A 62 10.23 1.96 -3.88
C LEU A 62 9.52 0.68 -3.46
N TYR A 63 9.89 0.13 -2.31
CA TYR A 63 9.32 -1.13 -1.85
C TYR A 63 7.86 -0.98 -1.43
N ALA A 64 7.49 0.13 -0.78
CA ALA A 64 6.09 0.45 -0.51
C ALA A 64 5.28 0.52 -1.81
N LEU A 65 5.83 1.14 -2.85
CA LEU A 65 5.20 1.19 -4.18
C LEU A 65 5.07 -0.19 -4.83
N ARG A 66 6.10 -1.03 -4.71
CA ARG A 66 6.08 -2.41 -5.23
C ARG A 66 5.02 -3.25 -4.53
N TYR A 67 4.89 -3.19 -3.20
CA TYR A 67 3.81 -3.90 -2.49
C TYR A 67 2.44 -3.43 -2.97
N ALA A 68 2.24 -2.12 -3.05
CA ALA A 68 0.97 -1.54 -3.46
C ALA A 68 0.57 -1.97 -4.88
N ARG A 69 1.53 -1.99 -5.82
CA ARG A 69 1.31 -2.54 -7.16
C ARG A 69 1.07 -4.04 -7.17
N THR A 70 1.79 -4.81 -6.37
CA THR A 70 1.54 -6.25 -6.29
C THR A 70 0.14 -6.58 -5.82
N ILE A 71 -0.39 -5.84 -4.85
CA ILE A 71 -1.77 -5.99 -4.38
C ILE A 71 -2.77 -5.64 -5.49
N LEU A 72 -2.57 -4.50 -6.16
CA LEU A 72 -3.50 -4.04 -7.21
C LEU A 72 -3.46 -4.91 -8.48
N ASP A 73 -2.27 -5.38 -8.86
CA ASP A 73 -2.05 -6.13 -10.10
C ASP A 73 -2.25 -7.64 -9.92
N GLY A 74 -2.21 -8.13 -8.68
CA GLY A 74 -2.27 -9.56 -8.35
C GLY A 74 -1.01 -10.33 -8.76
N GLN A 75 0.10 -9.63 -8.98
CA GLN A 75 1.37 -10.21 -9.46
C GLN A 75 2.57 -9.50 -8.82
N THR A 76 3.66 -10.23 -8.59
CA THR A 76 4.90 -9.67 -8.02
C THR A 76 5.43 -8.51 -8.88
N CYS A 77 5.55 -7.33 -8.29
CA CYS A 77 6.02 -6.12 -8.95
C CYS A 77 7.55 -6.08 -8.93
N SER A 78 8.17 -6.01 -10.11
CA SER A 78 9.63 -5.91 -10.24
C SER A 78 10.19 -4.58 -9.75
N GLY A 79 9.39 -3.50 -9.78
CA GLY A 79 9.83 -2.14 -9.50
C GLY A 79 10.62 -1.48 -10.62
N ALA A 80 10.76 -2.13 -11.79
CA ALA A 80 11.46 -1.58 -12.93
C ALA A 80 10.79 -0.27 -13.40
N GLY A 81 11.59 0.79 -13.56
CA GLY A 81 11.10 2.12 -13.94
C GLY A 81 10.51 2.95 -12.79
N PHE A 82 10.43 2.42 -11.57
CA PHE A 82 9.85 3.12 -10.41
C PHE A 82 10.88 3.80 -9.52
N TRP A 83 12.17 3.84 -9.90
CA TRP A 83 13.24 4.41 -9.08
C TRP A 83 14.12 5.37 -9.88
N SER A 84 14.31 6.58 -9.34
CA SER A 84 15.25 7.59 -9.86
C SER A 84 15.84 8.43 -8.72
N GLY A 85 16.42 7.76 -7.72
CA GLY A 85 16.86 8.40 -6.45
C GLY A 85 15.73 8.62 -5.44
N GLY A 86 14.52 8.22 -5.82
CA GLY A 86 13.27 8.20 -5.05
C GLY A 86 12.24 7.41 -5.86
N ALA A 87 11.11 7.08 -5.24
CA ALA A 87 10.04 6.40 -5.99
C ALA A 87 9.44 7.33 -7.04
N VAL A 88 9.26 6.82 -8.26
CA VAL A 88 8.59 7.53 -9.35
C VAL A 88 7.11 7.16 -9.31
N TRP A 89 6.33 7.86 -8.49
CA TRP A 89 4.92 7.54 -8.21
C TRP A 89 4.06 7.46 -9.47
N SER A 90 4.23 8.43 -10.37
CA SER A 90 3.47 8.53 -11.61
C SER A 90 3.71 7.35 -12.55
N ALA A 91 4.91 6.77 -12.55
CA ALA A 91 5.23 5.59 -13.36
C ALA A 91 4.42 4.35 -12.93
N ALA A 92 3.96 4.33 -11.68
CA ALA A 92 3.12 3.28 -11.11
C ALA A 92 1.62 3.66 -11.03
N GLY A 93 1.24 4.82 -11.59
CA GLY A 93 -0.13 5.33 -11.51
C GLY A 93 -0.53 5.83 -10.11
N TYR A 94 0.44 6.26 -9.30
CA TYR A 94 0.19 6.88 -7.99
C TYR A 94 0.33 8.40 -8.08
N ALA A 95 -0.56 9.11 -7.38
CA ALA A 95 -0.58 10.55 -7.28
C ALA A 95 -0.65 11.01 -5.83
N ASP A 96 -0.27 12.25 -5.60
CA ASP A 96 -0.35 12.89 -4.28
C ASP A 96 -1.80 13.18 -3.88
N PHE A 97 -2.13 12.91 -2.63
CA PHE A 97 -3.31 13.43 -1.95
C PHE A 97 -2.88 14.22 -0.71
N ALA A 98 -3.09 15.53 -0.75
CA ALA A 98 -2.78 16.46 0.33
C ALA A 98 -4.05 16.90 1.05
N GLY A 99 -3.96 17.06 2.36
CA GLY A 99 -5.05 17.53 3.22
C GLY A 99 -4.59 17.59 4.67
N SER A 100 -5.49 18.04 5.56
CA SER A 100 -5.30 17.89 7.00
C SER A 100 -5.16 16.40 7.38
N ARG A 101 -4.62 16.14 8.56
CA ARG A 101 -4.50 14.76 9.08
C ARG A 101 -5.83 14.01 9.08
N ALA A 102 -6.92 14.67 9.47
CA ALA A 102 -8.27 14.07 9.45
C ALA A 102 -8.72 13.72 8.02
N GLU A 103 -8.49 14.61 7.04
CA GLU A 103 -8.81 14.33 5.64
C GLU A 103 -7.97 13.18 5.07
N CYS A 104 -6.69 13.12 5.44
CA CYS A 104 -5.80 12.01 5.07
C CYS A 104 -6.27 10.67 5.68
N LEU A 105 -6.67 10.64 6.95
CA LEU A 105 -7.19 9.43 7.59
C LEU A 105 -8.52 8.99 6.94
N SER A 106 -9.42 9.92 6.66
CA SER A 106 -10.66 9.65 5.93
C SER A 106 -10.38 9.11 4.52
N LYS A 107 -9.42 9.70 3.80
CA LYS A 107 -8.99 9.21 2.49
C LYS A 107 -8.44 7.79 2.60
N LEU A 108 -7.54 7.53 3.55
CA LEU A 108 -6.97 6.22 3.81
C LEU A 108 -8.05 5.15 4.05
N TYR A 109 -9.01 5.44 4.93
CA TYR A 109 -10.15 4.56 5.19
C TYR A 109 -10.98 4.29 3.92
N SER A 110 -11.28 5.32 3.14
CA SER A 110 -12.09 5.20 1.91
C SER A 110 -11.40 4.37 0.82
N GLU A 111 -10.08 4.51 0.66
CA GLU A 111 -9.29 3.76 -0.30
C GLU A 111 -9.22 2.28 0.08
N LEU A 112 -8.91 1.98 1.36
CA LEU A 112 -8.87 0.61 1.86
C LEU A 112 -10.24 -0.07 1.78
N SER A 113 -11.30 0.64 2.16
CA SER A 113 -12.69 0.15 2.02
C SER A 113 -13.03 -0.19 0.56
N ALA A 114 -12.43 0.53 -0.38
CA ALA A 114 -12.57 0.29 -1.81
C ALA A 114 -11.53 -0.69 -2.38
N GLY A 115 -10.80 -1.41 -1.52
CA GLY A 115 -9.84 -2.45 -1.88
C GLY A 115 -8.51 -1.92 -2.42
N ARG A 116 -8.16 -0.65 -2.17
CA ARG A 116 -6.96 -0.01 -2.72
C ARG A 116 -5.94 0.29 -1.61
N PRO A 117 -4.69 -0.19 -1.75
CA PRO A 117 -3.64 0.15 -0.82
C PRO A 117 -3.26 1.62 -0.96
N VAL A 118 -2.76 2.21 0.13
CA VAL A 118 -2.31 3.61 0.16
C VAL A 118 -0.91 3.64 0.72
N ILE A 119 -0.05 4.47 0.14
CA ILE A 119 1.33 4.63 0.61
C ILE A 119 1.38 5.91 1.44
N VAL A 120 1.98 5.82 2.63
CA VAL A 120 2.05 6.94 3.57
C VAL A 120 3.48 7.19 4.03
N HIS A 121 3.78 8.45 4.30
CA HIS A 121 5.04 8.87 4.90
C HIS A 121 4.86 9.07 6.40
N LEU A 122 5.71 8.42 7.19
CA LEU A 122 5.71 8.53 8.65
C LEU A 122 6.87 9.40 9.11
N GLN A 123 6.66 10.23 10.13
CA GLN A 123 7.64 11.12 10.77
C GLN A 123 7.72 10.88 12.29
N ASN A 124 8.75 11.47 12.91
CA ASN A 124 8.86 11.64 14.37
C ASN A 124 8.74 10.34 15.17
N VAL A 125 9.28 9.26 14.63
CA VAL A 125 9.38 7.97 15.31
C VAL A 125 10.84 7.66 15.66
N ALA A 126 11.48 8.39 16.57
CA ALA A 126 12.93 8.35 16.86
C ALA A 126 13.75 7.08 16.47
N VAL A 127 14.86 7.21 15.71
CA VAL A 127 16.12 6.42 15.89
C VAL A 127 17.38 7.21 15.55
N SER A 128 18.39 6.98 16.39
CA SER A 128 19.72 6.59 15.94
C SER A 128 20.18 5.37 16.75
N GLY A 129 20.99 4.49 16.14
CA GLY A 129 21.69 3.39 16.83
C GLY A 129 20.83 2.18 17.18
N VAL A 130 21.21 1.01 16.70
CA VAL A 130 20.70 -0.28 17.20
C VAL A 130 21.23 -0.48 18.62
N SER A 131 20.59 0.20 19.58
CA SER A 131 20.60 -0.15 21.00
C SER A 131 19.27 0.31 21.58
N LYS A 132 18.80 -0.42 22.61
CA LYS A 132 17.48 -0.25 23.19
C LYS A 132 17.31 1.20 23.71
N HIS A 133 16.54 2.04 23.01
CA HIS A 133 16.10 3.31 23.58
C HIS A 133 15.24 3.02 24.84
N PRO A 134 15.52 3.64 25.99
CA PRO A 134 14.82 3.38 27.26
C PRO A 134 13.35 3.82 27.27
N ASN A 135 12.95 4.69 26.32
CA ASN A 135 11.59 5.20 26.18
C ASN A 135 10.84 4.60 24.98
N ARG A 136 11.08 3.32 24.65
CA ARG A 136 10.33 2.62 23.60
C ARG A 136 8.87 2.50 24.05
N VAL A 137 7.98 3.31 23.45
CA VAL A 137 6.54 3.08 23.54
C VAL A 137 6.27 1.81 22.72
N THR A 138 5.83 0.76 23.39
CA THR A 138 5.54 -0.54 22.78
C THR A 138 4.45 -0.37 21.73
N THR A 139 4.68 -0.85 20.51
CA THR A 139 3.64 -1.07 19.52
C THR A 139 3.53 -2.56 19.22
N TYR A 140 2.50 -2.91 18.46
CA TYR A 140 2.27 -4.29 18.08
C TYR A 140 2.56 -4.51 16.61
N GLU A 141 3.33 -5.55 16.35
CA GLU A 141 3.36 -6.19 15.04
C GLU A 141 2.41 -7.37 15.03
N TYR A 142 2.01 -7.77 13.83
CA TYR A 142 1.19 -8.95 13.62
C TYR A 142 1.96 -9.86 12.68
N HIS A 143 2.34 -11.03 13.18
CA HIS A 143 3.13 -12.01 12.46
C HIS A 143 2.19 -13.07 11.90
N ARG A 144 2.35 -13.40 10.62
CA ARG A 144 1.56 -14.43 9.96
C ARG A 144 2.08 -15.82 10.30
N THR A 145 1.39 -16.50 11.20
CA THR A 145 1.71 -17.88 11.60
C THR A 145 0.78 -18.89 10.93
N ALA A 146 1.09 -20.18 11.05
CA ALA A 146 0.20 -21.26 10.61
C ALA A 146 -1.18 -21.21 11.30
N SER A 147 -1.26 -20.67 12.53
CA SER A 147 -2.49 -20.52 13.31
C SER A 147 -3.25 -19.21 13.06
N GLY A 148 -2.75 -18.31 12.20
CA GLY A 148 -3.34 -16.99 11.98
C GLY A 148 -2.38 -15.84 12.27
N TRP A 149 -2.91 -14.63 12.44
CA TRP A 149 -2.13 -13.47 12.84
C TRP A 149 -1.90 -13.46 14.34
N THR A 150 -0.63 -13.39 14.73
CA THR A 150 -0.23 -13.33 16.14
C THR A 150 0.32 -11.95 16.44
N GLN A 151 -0.30 -11.28 17.42
CA GLN A 151 0.17 -10.00 17.92
C GLN A 151 1.48 -10.20 18.72
N VAL A 152 2.51 -9.46 18.36
CA VAL A 152 3.83 -9.50 19.00
C VAL A 152 4.18 -8.10 19.48
N ASN A 153 4.62 -8.00 20.73
CA ASN A 153 5.15 -6.74 21.24
C ASN A 153 6.48 -6.45 20.55
N TYR A 154 6.51 -5.37 19.78
CA TYR A 154 7.70 -4.97 19.05
C TYR A 154 7.89 -3.46 19.12
N PRO A 155 9.09 -2.98 19.45
CA PRO A 155 9.30 -1.55 19.51
C PRO A 155 9.29 -0.93 18.10
N HIS A 156 8.41 0.07 17.92
CA HIS A 156 8.01 0.64 16.64
C HIS A 156 9.16 0.97 15.67
N ILE A 157 8.79 0.99 14.39
CA ILE A 157 9.59 1.47 13.26
C ILE A 157 10.02 2.89 13.51
N SER A 158 11.22 3.19 13.06
CA SER A 158 12.03 4.15 13.71
C SER A 158 12.61 5.06 12.62
N THR A 159 12.26 6.35 12.62
CA THR A 159 12.88 7.40 11.82
C THR A 159 13.01 8.73 12.57
N SER A 160 13.86 9.64 12.08
CA SER A 160 14.11 10.93 12.75
C SER A 160 13.09 12.01 12.34
N SER A 161 13.12 13.19 12.98
CA SER A 161 12.39 14.37 12.49
C SER A 161 12.92 14.92 11.16
N ALA A 162 14.06 14.40 10.68
CA ALA A 162 14.72 14.80 9.44
C ALA A 162 14.66 13.74 8.32
N TYR A 163 14.26 12.51 8.65
CA TYR A 163 14.14 11.38 7.72
C TYR A 163 12.84 10.67 8.04
N GLY A 164 11.90 10.58 7.11
CA GLY A 164 10.68 9.81 7.31
C GLY A 164 10.76 8.39 6.74
N HIS A 165 9.69 7.62 6.93
CA HIS A 165 9.58 6.25 6.44
C HIS A 165 8.36 6.04 5.57
N TRP A 166 8.55 5.42 4.40
CA TRP A 166 7.45 5.04 3.53
C TRP A 166 6.97 3.63 3.83
N VAL A 167 5.68 3.47 4.06
CA VAL A 167 5.02 2.18 4.26
C VAL A 167 3.80 2.05 3.35
N CYS A 168 3.38 0.82 3.06
CA CYS A 168 2.19 0.53 2.29
C CYS A 168 1.07 0.07 3.23
N VAL A 169 0.05 0.89 3.42
CA VAL A 169 -1.12 0.58 4.26
C VAL A 169 -2.05 -0.36 3.49
N VAL A 170 -2.40 -1.46 4.13
CA VAL A 170 -3.12 -2.59 3.50
C VAL A 170 -4.23 -3.14 4.39
N GLY A 171 -4.42 -2.62 5.59
CA GLY A 171 -5.46 -3.10 6.48
C GLY A 171 -5.89 -2.04 7.48
N MET A 172 -7.03 -2.30 8.10
CA MET A 172 -7.59 -1.45 9.14
C MET A 172 -8.23 -2.28 10.26
N ASP A 173 -8.39 -1.69 11.42
CA ASP A 173 -9.11 -2.26 12.55
C ASP A 173 -10.59 -2.40 12.15
N PRO A 174 -11.20 -3.59 12.25
CA PRO A 174 -12.63 -3.77 11.97
C PRO A 174 -13.54 -2.88 12.83
N ALA A 175 -13.04 -2.41 13.98
CA ALA A 175 -13.76 -1.51 14.89
C ALA A 175 -13.45 -0.02 14.66
N ALA A 176 -12.69 0.34 13.62
CA ALA A 176 -12.39 1.72 13.29
C ALA A 176 -13.68 2.53 13.06
N ASP A 177 -13.81 3.67 13.75
CA ASP A 177 -14.93 4.59 13.60
C ASP A 177 -14.63 5.62 12.50
N PRO A 178 -15.33 5.61 11.35
CA PRO A 178 -15.09 6.57 10.27
C PRO A 178 -15.26 8.05 10.68
N ALA A 179 -15.99 8.32 11.77
CA ALA A 179 -16.16 9.66 12.31
C ALA A 179 -15.01 10.10 13.24
N ASN A 180 -14.18 9.16 13.72
CA ASN A 180 -13.13 9.42 14.71
C ASN A 180 -11.88 8.56 14.48
N LEU A 181 -11.41 8.55 13.22
CA LEU A 181 -10.24 7.78 12.80
C LEU A 181 -8.95 8.29 13.44
N LYS A 182 -8.04 7.35 13.69
CA LYS A 182 -6.67 7.57 14.18
C LYS A 182 -5.69 6.78 13.33
N GLU A 183 -4.40 7.16 13.32
CA GLU A 183 -3.39 6.39 12.60
C GLU A 183 -3.35 4.93 13.09
N SER A 184 -3.48 4.71 14.40
CA SER A 184 -3.48 3.37 14.99
C SER A 184 -4.68 2.50 14.59
N ASP A 185 -5.65 3.00 13.83
CA ASP A 185 -6.67 2.15 13.21
C ASP A 185 -6.14 1.41 11.97
N PHE A 186 -4.91 1.67 11.52
CA PHE A 186 -4.38 1.18 10.25
C PHE A 186 -3.15 0.28 10.40
N TYR A 187 -3.01 -0.63 9.42
CA TYR A 187 -1.98 -1.66 9.38
C TYR A 187 -1.25 -1.61 8.04
N ALA A 188 0.07 -1.69 8.08
CA ALA A 188 0.93 -1.52 6.91
C ALA A 188 1.94 -2.65 6.74
N LEU A 189 2.21 -2.97 5.47
CA LEU A 189 3.44 -3.63 5.06
C LEU A 189 4.57 -2.61 5.17
N ASP A 190 5.44 -2.86 6.15
CA ASP A 190 6.64 -2.07 6.34
C ASP A 190 7.80 -2.67 5.53
N PRO A 191 8.35 -1.95 4.54
CA PRO A 191 9.50 -2.43 3.80
C PRO A 191 10.73 -2.81 4.64
N ALA A 192 10.95 -2.23 5.83
CA ALA A 192 12.07 -2.63 6.68
C ALA A 192 11.86 -3.99 7.35
N ARG A 193 10.62 -4.50 7.40
CA ARG A 193 10.20 -5.56 8.34
C ARG A 193 9.27 -6.61 7.74
N VAL A 194 8.82 -6.43 6.50
CA VAL A 194 7.78 -7.26 5.85
C VAL A 194 8.06 -8.76 5.94
N SER A 195 9.33 -9.16 5.99
CA SER A 195 9.80 -10.54 6.14
C SER A 195 10.72 -10.68 7.36
N ALA A 196 10.15 -10.61 8.56
CA ALA A 196 10.91 -10.83 9.80
C ALA A 196 11.12 -12.34 10.01
N GLY A 197 12.33 -12.83 9.74
CA GLY A 197 12.63 -14.26 9.86
C GLY A 197 11.87 -15.15 8.86
N GLY A 198 11.50 -14.60 7.69
CA GLY A 198 10.76 -15.31 6.66
C GLY A 198 9.23 -15.31 6.84
N VAL A 199 8.73 -14.63 7.88
CA VAL A 199 7.30 -14.50 8.18
C VAL A 199 6.78 -13.14 7.71
N LEU A 200 5.58 -13.12 7.12
CA LEU A 200 4.91 -11.89 6.75
C LEU A 200 4.52 -11.11 8.00
N VAL A 201 4.89 -9.83 8.04
CA VAL A 201 4.61 -8.93 9.17
C VAL A 201 3.79 -7.73 8.72
N LEU A 202 2.75 -7.43 9.49
CA LEU A 202 2.04 -6.16 9.46
C LEU A 202 2.40 -5.31 10.67
N THR A 203 2.62 -4.02 10.43
CA THR A 203 2.86 -3.04 11.49
C THR A 203 1.62 -2.19 11.67
N ARG A 204 1.12 -2.12 12.92
CA ARG A 204 0.10 -1.13 13.30
C ARG A 204 0.75 0.26 13.31
N LEU A 205 0.15 1.24 12.66
CA LEU A 205 0.67 2.61 12.70
C LEU A 205 0.52 3.22 14.10
N LEU A 206 1.28 4.28 14.38
CA LEU A 206 1.26 5.00 15.65
C LEU A 206 0.62 6.38 15.46
N ASP A 207 -0.23 6.77 16.42
CA ASP A 207 -0.89 8.07 16.41
C ASP A 207 0.13 9.23 16.40
N GLY A 208 -0.17 10.26 15.62
CA GLY A 208 0.68 11.44 15.49
C GLY A 208 1.94 11.25 14.63
N THR A 209 2.09 10.10 13.96
CA THR A 209 3.26 9.83 13.11
C THR A 209 3.01 10.10 11.63
N LEU A 210 1.76 10.23 11.18
CA LEU A 210 1.48 10.53 9.79
C LEU A 210 2.01 11.92 9.42
N TRP A 211 2.85 11.98 8.38
CA TRP A 211 3.47 13.22 7.92
C TRP A 211 2.57 14.05 6.97
N ALA A 212 1.26 14.03 7.21
CA ALA A 212 0.23 14.56 6.31
C ALA A 212 0.46 15.99 5.82
N GLU A 213 1.02 16.86 6.66
CA GLU A 213 1.19 18.29 6.37
C GLU A 213 2.40 18.59 5.45
N ASN A 214 3.42 17.74 5.43
CA ASN A 214 4.63 17.98 4.62
C ASN A 214 4.81 16.96 3.49
N ASP A 215 4.29 15.74 3.64
CA ASP A 215 4.40 14.74 2.60
C ASP A 215 3.07 13.96 2.42
N PRO A 216 2.34 14.24 1.34
CA PRO A 216 0.99 13.73 1.13
C PRO A 216 0.95 12.21 0.97
N LEU A 217 -0.23 11.63 1.16
CA LEU A 217 -0.50 10.23 0.82
C LEU A 217 -0.22 10.00 -0.67
N LYS A 218 0.24 8.81 -1.04
CA LYS A 218 0.23 8.37 -2.44
C LYS A 218 -0.93 7.42 -2.64
N VAL A 219 -1.83 7.81 -3.54
CA VAL A 219 -3.07 7.08 -3.86
C VAL A 219 -3.05 6.63 -5.32
N ALA A 220 -3.60 5.45 -5.59
CA ALA A 220 -3.74 4.96 -6.96
C ALA A 220 -4.80 5.77 -7.74
N GLY A 221 -4.50 6.11 -9.00
CA GLY A 221 -5.41 6.81 -9.93
C GLY A 221 -6.41 5.92 -10.66
#